data_AF-A0A923DKE5-F1
#
_entry.id   AF-A0A923DKE5-F1
#
_cell.length_a   1.000
_cell.length_b   1.000
_cell.length_c   1.000
_cell.angle_alpha   90.00
_cell.angle_beta   90.00
_cell.angle_gamma   90.00
#
_symmetry.space_group_name_H-M   'P 1'
#
loop_
_entity.id
_entity.type
_entity.pdbx_description
1 polymer ?
#
loop_
_entity_poly.entity_id
_entity_poly.type
_entity_poly.pdbx_seq_one_letter_code
_entity_poly.pdbx_strand_id
1 'polypeptide(L)'
;MISHDILIVGGGLTGLRAAVGLCDRFNVGLVSKVYPTRSHSIAAQGGINAPLTNNPDSRDDSWEKHTFDTVKGSDYLADQDA
;
A
#
# COMPACT_ATOMS: atom_id res chain seq x y z
N MET A 1 25.94 -5.29 -18.25
CA MET A 1 25.25 -4.27 -17.44
C MET A 1 23.85 -4.78 -17.17
N ILE A 2 23.35 -4.72 -15.93
CA ILE A 2 21.95 -5.11 -15.65
C ILE A 2 21.06 -3.92 -16.06
N SER A 3 19.99 -4.19 -16.82
CA SER A 3 19.09 -3.17 -17.36
C SER A 3 17.64 -3.66 -17.29
N HIS A 4 16.76 -2.79 -16.83
CA HIS A 4 15.32 -2.99 -16.65
C HIS A 4 14.60 -1.70 -17.05
N ASP A 5 13.36 -1.81 -17.53
CA ASP A 5 12.52 -0.65 -17.85
C ASP A 5 12.13 0.09 -16.57
N ILE A 6 11.92 -0.67 -15.49
CA ILE A 6 11.50 -0.17 -14.18
C ILE A 6 12.36 -0.81 -13.10
N LEU A 7 12.88 0.01 -12.19
CA LEU A 7 13.60 -0.45 -11.00
C LEU A 7 12.80 -0.12 -9.73
N ILE A 8 12.51 -1.14 -8.93
CA ILE A 8 11.84 -1.03 -7.63
C ILE A 8 12.85 -1.29 -6.53
N VAL A 9 12.94 -0.36 -5.57
CA VAL A 9 13.82 -0.48 -4.41
C VAL A 9 12.99 -0.74 -3.16
N GLY A 10 13.05 -1.97 -2.65
CA GLY A 10 12.34 -2.43 -1.46
C GLY A 10 11.39 -3.59 -1.75
N GLY A 11 11.58 -4.73 -1.08
CA GLY A 11 10.74 -5.93 -1.20
C GLY A 11 9.57 -6.02 -0.22
N GLY A 12 9.08 -4.89 0.28
CA GLY A 12 7.90 -4.84 1.17
C GLY A 12 6.57 -4.89 0.41
N LEU A 13 5.44 -4.72 1.11
CA LEU A 13 4.10 -4.78 0.51
C LEU A 13 3.96 -3.89 -0.73
N THR A 14 4.36 -2.62 -0.63
CA THR A 14 4.26 -1.65 -1.74
C THR A 14 5.12 -2.05 -2.93
N GLY A 15 6.37 -2.45 -2.70
CA GLY A 15 7.30 -2.82 -3.78
C GLY A 15 6.88 -4.09 -4.52
N LEU A 16 6.42 -5.11 -3.78
CA LEU A 16 5.88 -6.31 -4.41
C LEU A 16 4.57 -6.03 -5.15
N ARG A 17 3.67 -5.20 -4.60
CA ARG A 17 2.42 -4.84 -5.26
C ARG A 17 2.66 -4.08 -6.56
N ALA A 18 3.62 -3.16 -6.56
CA ALA A 18 4.05 -2.43 -7.76
C ALA A 18 4.68 -3.37 -8.80
N ALA A 19 5.55 -4.29 -8.37
CA ALA A 19 6.19 -5.25 -9.27
C ALA A 19 5.14 -6.12 -9.99
N VAL A 20 4.18 -6.68 -9.25
CA VAL A 20 3.07 -7.47 -9.81
C VAL A 20 2.18 -6.64 -10.75
N GLY A 21 1.97 -5.35 -10.46
CA GLY A 21 1.16 -4.47 -11.32
C GLY A 21 1.83 -4.10 -12.65
N LEU A 22 3.14 -4.27 -12.76
CA LEU A 22 3.95 -3.76 -13.88
C LEU A 22 4.62 -4.87 -14.70
N CYS A 23 4.83 -6.05 -14.12
CA CYS A 23 5.59 -7.13 -14.74
C CYS A 23 4.97 -7.71 -16.01
N ASP A 24 3.65 -7.54 -16.21
CA ASP A 24 2.97 -8.00 -17.44
C ASP A 24 3.28 -7.12 -18.66
N ARG A 25 3.80 -5.91 -18.45
CA ARG A 25 4.01 -4.90 -19.49
C ARG A 25 5.43 -4.39 -19.60
N PHE A 26 6.23 -4.54 -18.54
CA PHE A 26 7.57 -3.99 -18.44
C PHE A 26 8.55 -5.02 -17.88
N ASN A 27 9.81 -4.91 -18.28
CA ASN A 27 10.90 -5.61 -17.62
C ASN A 27 11.19 -4.92 -16.27
N VAL A 28 10.71 -5.53 -15.17
CA VAL A 28 10.82 -4.96 -13.82
C VAL A 28 11.96 -5.62 -13.05
N GLY A 29 12.90 -4.81 -12.57
CA GLY A 29 13.90 -5.21 -11.58
C GLY A 29 13.44 -4.84 -10.17
N LEU A 30 13.51 -5.78 -9.22
CA LEU A 30 13.25 -5.53 -7.81
C LEU A 30 14.50 -5.80 -6.99
N VAL A 31 14.93 -4.81 -6.22
CA VAL A 31 16.10 -4.90 -5.35
C VAL A 31 15.65 -4.74 -3.91
N SER A 32 16.06 -5.66 -3.03
CA SER A 32 15.73 -5.61 -1.61
C SER A 32 16.95 -5.92 -0.76
N LYS A 33 17.12 -5.19 0.35
CA LYS A 33 18.20 -5.42 1.33
C LYS A 33 18.08 -6.78 2.01
N VAL A 34 16.85 -7.26 2.22
CA VAL A 34 16.53 -8.54 2.85
C VAL A 34 15.58 -9.32 1.96
N TYR A 35 15.47 -10.63 2.21
CA TYR A 35 14.46 -11.44 1.54
C TYR A 35 13.05 -10.85 1.77
N PRO A 36 12.17 -10.77 0.76
CA PRO A 36 10.93 -9.99 0.83
C PRO A 36 10.02 -10.30 2.02
N THR A 37 9.91 -11.55 2.46
CA THR A 37 9.10 -11.91 3.64
C THR A 37 9.70 -11.44 4.96
N ARG A 38 10.94 -10.96 4.99
CA ARG A 38 11.57 -10.33 6.18
C ARG A 38 11.47 -8.80 6.18
N SER A 39 10.74 -8.22 5.24
CA SER A 39 10.39 -6.79 5.26
C SER A 39 9.56 -6.46 6.48
N HIS A 40 9.65 -5.23 7.01
CA HIS A 40 8.91 -4.86 8.23
C HIS A 40 7.38 -5.01 8.10
N SER A 41 6.85 -5.00 6.87
CA SER A 41 5.45 -5.32 6.60
C SER A 41 4.99 -6.66 7.20
N ILE A 42 5.87 -7.64 7.41
CA ILE A 42 5.50 -8.91 8.04
C ILE A 42 5.13 -8.76 9.52
N ALA A 43 5.54 -7.68 10.18
CA ALA A 43 5.27 -7.44 11.59
C ALA A 43 3.89 -6.83 11.86
N ALA A 44 3.11 -6.48 10.83
CA ALA A 44 1.78 -5.90 11.00
C ALA A 44 0.79 -6.91 11.60
N GLN A 45 0.12 -6.53 12.68
CA GLN A 45 -0.82 -7.41 13.42
C GLN A 45 -2.26 -6.90 13.45
N GLY A 46 -2.49 -5.59 13.32
CA GLY A 46 -3.81 -4.99 13.48
C GLY A 46 -4.77 -5.32 12.33
N GLY A 47 -4.47 -4.80 11.14
CA GLY A 47 -5.30 -4.99 9.97
C GLY A 47 -5.03 -3.92 8.91
N ILE A 48 -5.89 -3.90 7.89
CA ILE A 48 -5.94 -2.86 6.86
C ILE A 48 -7.33 -2.24 6.88
N ASN A 49 -7.40 -0.91 6.98
CA ASN A 49 -8.66 -0.20 7.00
C ASN A 49 -9.21 -0.07 5.57
N ALA A 50 -10.49 -0.40 5.38
CA ALA A 50 -11.21 -0.18 4.13
C ALA A 50 -12.71 -0.07 4.42
N PRO A 51 -13.43 0.92 3.84
CA PRO A 51 -14.85 1.11 4.07
C PRO A 51 -15.68 0.12 3.26
N LEU A 52 -15.71 -1.13 3.71
CA LEU A 52 -16.32 -2.26 2.98
C LEU A 52 -17.77 -2.54 3.36
N THR A 53 -18.29 -1.95 4.45
CA THR A 53 -19.66 -2.17 4.98
C THR A 53 -20.04 -3.63 5.25
N ASN A 54 -19.05 -4.52 5.37
CA ASN A 54 -19.25 -5.96 5.55
C ASN A 54 -19.49 -6.37 7.02
N ASN A 55 -19.20 -5.49 7.97
CA ASN A 55 -19.51 -5.69 9.38
C ASN A 55 -20.93 -5.14 9.68
N PRO A 56 -21.81 -5.92 10.34
CA PRO A 56 -23.10 -5.44 10.84
C PRO A 56 -23.04 -4.12 11.62
N ASP A 57 -21.96 -3.90 12.38
CA ASP A 57 -21.75 -2.71 13.21
C ASP A 57 -21.26 -1.48 12.41
N SER A 58 -21.01 -1.64 11.12
CA SER A 58 -20.44 -0.59 10.25
C SER A 58 -21.12 -0.59 8.87
N ARG A 59 -22.42 -0.91 8.83
CA ARG A 59 -23.21 -0.95 7.59
C ARG A 59 -23.39 0.42 6.94
N ASP A 60 -23.24 1.48 7.71
CA ASP A 60 -23.33 2.87 7.25
C ASP A 60 -21.96 3.46 6.91
N ASP A 61 -20.88 2.67 6.93
CA ASP A 61 -19.54 3.14 6.58
C ASP A 61 -19.47 3.56 5.10
N SER A 62 -18.62 4.54 4.81
CA SER A 62 -18.48 5.10 3.47
C SER A 62 -17.07 5.65 3.26
N TRP A 63 -16.67 5.80 1.99
CA TRP A 63 -15.35 6.34 1.68
C TRP A 63 -15.22 7.80 2.14
N GLU A 64 -16.31 8.58 2.11
CA GLU A 64 -16.33 9.96 2.59
C GLU A 64 -16.04 10.04 4.09
N LYS A 65 -16.61 9.12 4.90
CA LYS A 65 -16.32 9.03 6.34
C LYS A 65 -14.85 8.67 6.58
N HIS A 66 -14.34 7.69 5.84
CA HIS A 66 -12.94 7.27 5.90
C HIS A 66 -11.97 8.41 5.54
N THR A 67 -12.27 9.16 4.48
CA THR A 67 -11.50 10.33 4.06
C THR A 67 -11.57 11.42 5.12
N PHE A 68 -12.75 11.72 5.66
CA PHE A 68 -12.89 12.69 6.74
C PHE A 68 -12.04 12.34 7.97
N ASP A 69 -12.10 11.08 8.43
CA ASP A 69 -11.31 10.60 9.56
C ASP A 69 -9.80 10.65 9.28
N THR A 70 -9.39 10.37 8.04
CA THR A 70 -7.99 10.46 7.61
C THR A 70 -7.49 11.91 7.61
N VAL A 71 -8.25 12.84 7.00
CA VAL A 71 -7.91 14.27 6.95
C VAL A 71 -7.85 14.86 8.36
N LYS A 72 -8.87 14.58 9.18
CA LYS A 72 -8.89 15.01 10.58
C LYS A 72 -7.73 14.40 11.39
N GLY A 73 -7.45 13.11 11.21
CA GLY A 73 -6.36 12.41 11.90
C GLY A 73 -4.97 12.91 11.50
N SER A 74 -4.82 13.46 10.29
CA SER A 74 -3.60 14.10 9.82
C SER A 74 -3.36 15.51 10.36
N ASP A 75 -4.24 16.00 11.24
CA ASP A 75 -4.26 17.39 11.71
C ASP A 75 -4.41 18.40 10.55
N TYR A 76 -5.13 18.01 9.50
CA TYR A 76 -5.32 18.77 8.26
C TYR A 76 -4.02 19.13 7.51
N LEU A 77 -2.91 18.41 7.79
CA LEU A 77 -1.62 18.62 7.14
C LEU A 77 -1.37 17.67 5.96
N ALA A 78 -2.21 16.65 5.77
CA ALA A 78 -2.10 15.76 4.61
C ALA A 78 -2.62 16.43 3.34
N ASP A 79 -1.99 16.07 2.21
CA ASP A 79 -2.50 16.37 0.87
C ASP A 79 -3.79 15.58 0.63
N GLN A 80 -4.90 16.27 0.35
CA GLN A 80 -6.23 15.64 0.25
C GLN A 80 -6.52 15.04 -1.14
N ASP A 81 -5.67 15.33 -2.12
CA ASP A 81 -5.73 14.84 -3.50
C ASP A 81 -4.72 13.72 -3.81
N ALA A 82 -3.91 13.34 -2.82
CA ALA A 82 -2.86 12.32 -2.91
C ALA A 82 -3.41 10.89 -3.06
#